data_AF-A0A2N0Z0V2-F1
#
_entry.id   AF-A0A2N0Z0V2-F1
#
_cell.length_a   1.000
_cell.length_b   1.000
_cell.length_c   1.000
_cell.angle_alpha   90.00
_cell.angle_beta   90.00
_cell.angle_gamma   90.00
#
_symmetry.space_group_name_H-M   'P 1'
#
loop_
_entity.id
_entity.type
_entity.pdbx_description
1 polymer ?
#
loop_
_entity_poly.entity_id
_entity_poly.type
_entity_poly.pdbx_seq_one_letter_code
_entity_poly.pdbx_strand_id
1 'polypeptide(L)'
;MVQVYVNSPSSLKIGLSVALEATSKALAPQSIENLRKLSKNIPNGSGGYSLEISKYTASNFIECVENFKHTITFRSIREDLREALVNFENQAS
;
A
#
# COMPACT_ATOMS: atom_id res chain seq x y z
N MET A 1 5.03 15.00 8.24
CA MET A 1 4.86 14.09 7.08
C MET A 1 5.76 12.89 7.29
N VAL A 2 5.59 11.81 6.53
CA VAL A 2 6.41 10.59 6.59
C VAL A 2 7.05 10.40 5.22
N GLN A 3 8.35 10.20 5.19
CA GLN A 3 9.09 9.95 3.96
C GLN A 3 9.36 8.45 3.85
N VAL A 4 8.91 7.83 2.76
CA VAL A 4 9.00 6.39 2.52
C VAL A 4 9.77 6.15 1.23
N TYR A 5 10.78 5.28 1.28
CA TYR A 5 11.50 4.85 0.08
C TYR A 5 10.86 3.59 -0.50
N VAL A 6 10.53 3.65 -1.79
CA VAL A 6 9.85 2.58 -2.51
C VAL A 6 10.79 2.03 -3.58
N ASN A 7 11.29 0.80 -3.38
CA ASN A 7 12.21 0.15 -4.31
C ASN A 7 11.58 -0.11 -5.69
N SER A 8 10.32 -0.57 -5.69
CA SER A 8 9.55 -0.83 -6.91
C SER A 8 8.17 -0.15 -6.80
N PRO A 9 8.05 1.09 -7.31
CA PRO A 9 6.78 1.82 -7.33
C PRO A 9 5.67 1.04 -8.04
N SER A 10 6.00 0.33 -9.12
CA SER A 10 5.04 -0.49 -9.86
C SER A 10 4.51 -1.65 -9.01
N SER A 11 5.39 -2.38 -8.30
CA SER A 11 4.97 -3.48 -7.42
C SER A 11 4.13 -2.97 -6.26
N LEU A 12 4.49 -1.83 -5.65
CA LEU A 12 3.69 -1.21 -4.59
C LEU A 12 2.30 -0.82 -5.10
N LYS A 13 2.21 -0.21 -6.28
CA LYS A 13 0.94 0.25 -6.86
C LYS A 13 -0.01 -0.91 -7.18
N ILE A 14 0.52 -1.99 -7.75
CA ILE A 14 -0.25 -3.21 -8.03
C ILE A 14 -0.66 -3.87 -6.72
N GLY A 15 0.28 -4.07 -5.80
CA GLY A 15 0.02 -4.66 -4.49
C GLY A 15 -1.04 -3.89 -3.70
N LEU A 16 -0.96 -2.56 -3.69
CA LEU A 16 -1.94 -1.70 -3.03
C LEU A 16 -3.33 -1.80 -3.68
N SER A 17 -3.40 -1.90 -5.01
CA SER A 17 -4.67 -2.09 -5.71
C SER A 17 -5.32 -3.42 -5.31
N VAL A 18 -4.55 -4.51 -5.31
CA VAL A 18 -5.03 -5.83 -4.90
C VAL A 18 -5.46 -5.83 -3.43
N ALA A 19 -4.67 -5.21 -2.55
CA ALA A 19 -5.00 -5.09 -1.14
C ALA A 19 -6.33 -4.35 -0.94
N LEU A 20 -6.51 -3.20 -1.61
CA LEU A 20 -7.73 -2.41 -1.54
C LEU A 20 -8.98 -3.15 -2.05
N GLU A 21 -8.85 -3.94 -3.12
CA GLU A 21 -9.96 -4.75 -3.61
C GLU A 21 -10.36 -5.81 -2.57
N ALA A 22 -9.36 -6.50 -2.00
CA ALA A 22 -9.56 -7.55 -1.01
C ALA A 22 -10.10 -7.02 0.34
N THR A 23 -9.73 -5.80 0.74
CA THR A 23 -10.13 -5.17 2.01
C THR A 23 -11.25 -4.14 1.89
N SER A 24 -11.83 -3.98 0.68
CA SER A 24 -12.86 -2.98 0.39
C SER A 24 -14.08 -2.98 1.32
N LYS A 25 -14.41 -4.14 1.90
CA LYS A 25 -15.50 -4.29 2.87
C LYS A 25 -15.10 -4.05 4.33
N ALA A 26 -13.79 -4.09 4.63
CA ALA A 26 -13.25 -3.94 5.97
C ALA A 26 -12.78 -2.51 6.26
N LEU A 27 -12.38 -1.77 5.22
CA LEU A 27 -11.90 -0.38 5.35
C LEU A 27 -13.04 0.64 5.31
N ALA A 28 -12.86 1.72 6.06
CA ALA A 28 -13.74 2.88 5.95
C ALA A 28 -13.65 3.49 4.53
N PRO A 29 -14.76 4.02 3.96
CA PRO A 29 -14.77 4.63 2.62
C PRO A 29 -13.72 5.73 2.44
N GLN A 30 -13.46 6.50 3.50
CA GLN A 30 -12.47 7.57 3.49
C GLN A 30 -11.03 7.03 3.44
N SER A 31 -10.73 5.93 4.14
CA SER A 31 -9.44 5.22 4.04
C SER A 31 -9.21 4.74 2.61
N ILE A 32 -10.24 4.16 1.98
CA ILE A 32 -10.19 3.68 0.59
C ILE A 32 -9.90 4.84 -0.37
N GLU A 33 -10.61 5.97 -0.23
CA GLU A 33 -10.40 7.12 -1.11
C GLU A 33 -8.97 7.68 -0.98
N ASN A 34 -8.45 7.79 0.25
CA ASN A 34 -7.09 8.27 0.50
C ASN A 34 -6.04 7.35 -0.12
N LEU A 35 -6.21 6.04 0.01
CA LEU A 35 -5.28 5.07 -0.55
C LEU A 35 -5.38 4.99 -2.07
N ARG A 36 -6.56 5.24 -2.65
CA ARG A 36 -6.71 5.41 -4.10
C ARG A 36 -5.99 6.66 -4.61
N LYS A 37 -6.07 7.77 -3.87
CA LYS A 37 -5.30 9.00 -4.18
C LYS A 37 -3.79 8.74 -4.09
N LEU A 38 -3.35 8.03 -3.05
CA LEU A 38 -1.96 7.58 -2.89
C LEU A 38 -1.51 6.74 -4.10
N SER A 39 -2.28 5.71 -4.46
CA SER A 39 -1.97 4.82 -5.59
C SER A 39 -1.80 5.58 -6.92
N LYS A 40 -2.61 6.62 -7.15
CA LYS A 40 -2.47 7.49 -8.33
C LYS A 40 -1.18 8.30 -8.34
N ASN A 41 -0.69 8.71 -7.16
CA ASN A 41 0.54 9.48 -7.02
C ASN A 41 1.81 8.61 -7.08
N ILE A 42 1.69 7.29 -6.93
CA ILE A 42 2.82 6.37 -7.09
C ILE A 42 3.16 6.27 -8.59
N PRO A 43 4.40 6.58 -9.00
CA PRO A 43 4.82 6.51 -10.40
C PRO A 43 4.84 5.06 -10.90
N ASN A 44 4.67 4.88 -12.20
CA ASN A 44 4.87 3.59 -12.86
C ASN A 44 6.34 3.46 -13.25
N GLY A 45 7.17 3.00 -12.32
CA GLY A 45 8.61 2.84 -12.53
C GLY A 45 9.15 1.58 -11.86
N SER A 46 10.33 1.15 -12.31
CA SER A 46 11.13 0.06 -11.73
C SER A 46 12.30 0.56 -10.89
N GLY A 47 12.58 1.87 -10.90
CA GLY A 47 13.59 2.52 -10.07
C GLY A 47 13.04 2.96 -8.72
N GLY A 48 13.93 3.02 -7.72
CA GLY A 48 13.56 3.46 -6.38
C GLY A 48 13.08 4.92 -6.34
N TYR A 49 12.04 5.18 -5.55
CA TYR A 49 11.39 6.49 -5.46
C TYR A 49 11.11 6.87 -4.01
N SER A 50 11.36 8.12 -3.63
CA SER A 50 10.99 8.64 -2.31
C SER A 50 9.60 9.28 -2.40
N LEU A 51 8.67 8.77 -1.60
CA LEU A 51 7.30 9.27 -1.50
C LEU A 51 7.12 9.98 -0.16
N GLU A 52 6.62 11.21 -0.18
CA GLU A 52 6.19 11.91 1.03
C GLU A 52 4.68 11.73 1.21
N ILE A 53 4.26 11.23 2.37
CA ILE A 53 2.86 11.00 2.70
C ILE A 53 2.50 11.66 4.03
N SER A 54 1.21 11.97 4.20
CA SER A 54 0.71 12.43 5.50
C SER A 54 0.71 11.28 6.51
N LYS A 55 0.82 11.60 7.81
CA LYS A 55 0.68 10.57 8.88
C LYS A 55 -0.65 9.85 8.80
N TYR A 56 -1.71 10.56 8.40
CA TYR A 56 -3.03 9.96 8.24
C TYR A 56 -3.07 8.93 7.11
N THR A 57 -2.47 9.26 5.96
CA THR A 57 -2.34 8.32 4.83
C THR A 57 -1.48 7.11 5.19
N ALA A 58 -0.42 7.30 5.98
CA ALA A 58 0.39 6.21 6.52
C ALA A 58 -0.44 5.27 7.39
N SER A 59 -1.23 5.81 8.33
CA SER A 59 -2.13 5.00 9.17
C SER A 59 -3.18 4.25 8.35
N ASN A 60 -3.80 4.88 7.34
CA ASN A 60 -4.73 4.17 6.45
C ASN A 60 -4.03 3.03 5.70
N PHE A 61 -2.77 3.21 5.30
CA PHE A 61 -2.02 2.17 4.59
C PHE A 61 -1.72 0.98 5.51
N ILE A 62 -1.26 1.24 6.73
CA ILE A 62 -0.99 0.20 7.74
C ILE A 62 -2.28 -0.58 8.02
N GLU A 63 -3.39 0.12 8.28
CA GLU A 63 -4.71 -0.49 8.47
C GLU A 63 -5.10 -1.39 7.28
N CYS A 64 -4.87 -0.93 6.05
CA CYS A 64 -5.12 -1.72 4.85
C CYS A 64 -4.28 -2.99 4.80
N VAL A 65 -2.98 -2.90 5.06
CA VAL A 65 -2.07 -4.06 5.02
C VAL A 65 -2.39 -5.05 6.14
N GLU A 66 -2.69 -4.58 7.35
CA GLU A 66 -3.13 -5.44 8.46
C GLU A 66 -4.40 -6.21 8.12
N ASN A 67 -5.44 -5.53 7.63
CA ASN A 67 -6.65 -6.21 7.16
C ASN A 67 -6.36 -7.17 6.00
N PHE A 68 -5.47 -6.79 5.09
CA PHE A 68 -5.12 -7.60 3.94
C PHE A 68 -4.43 -8.90 4.33
N LYS A 69 -3.55 -8.89 5.35
CA LYS A 69 -2.87 -10.07 5.91
C LYS A 69 -3.85 -11.17 6.36
N HIS A 70 -5.07 -10.83 6.73
CA HIS A 70 -6.12 -11.78 7.13
C HIS A 70 -6.91 -12.37 5.96
N THR A 71 -6.68 -11.92 4.72
CA THR A 71 -7.38 -12.40 3.53
C THR A 71 -6.71 -13.62 2.91
N ILE A 72 -7.48 -14.43 2.17
CA ILE A 72 -6.94 -15.53 1.36
C ILE A 72 -6.02 -14.96 0.27
N THR A 73 -6.38 -13.81 -0.30
CA THR A 73 -5.62 -13.13 -1.36
C THR A 73 -4.19 -12.83 -0.94
N PHE A 74 -3.94 -12.44 0.32
CA PHE A 74 -2.58 -12.21 0.81
C PHE A 74 -1.70 -13.47 0.80
N ARG A 75 -2.29 -14.66 0.97
CA ARG A 75 -1.55 -15.93 0.91
C ARG A 75 -1.21 -16.35 -0.52
N SER A 76 -1.88 -15.77 -1.52
CA SER A 76 -1.76 -16.15 -2.93
C SER A 76 -1.19 -15.04 -3.81
N ILE A 77 -1.00 -13.83 -3.28
CA ILE A 77 -0.40 -12.73 -4.03
C ILE A 77 1.07 -13.05 -4.31
N ARG A 78 1.58 -12.55 -5.45
CA ARG A 78 3.00 -12.67 -5.81
C ARG A 78 3.90 -12.10 -4.71
N GLU A 79 5.03 -12.77 -4.50
CA GLU A 79 5.99 -12.41 -3.46
C GLU A 79 6.50 -10.98 -3.58
N ASP A 80 6.83 -10.53 -4.79
CA ASP A 80 7.33 -9.17 -5.04
C ASP A 80 6.32 -8.07 -4.65
N LEU A 81 5.02 -8.34 -4.80
CA LEU A 81 3.95 -7.42 -4.42
C LEU A 81 3.77 -7.39 -2.89
N ARG A 82 3.83 -8.57 -2.26
CA ARG A 82 3.76 -8.72 -0.80
C ARG A 82 4.94 -8.02 -0.12
N GLU A 83 6.15 -8.21 -0.62
CA GLU A 83 7.34 -7.53 -0.12
C GLU A 83 7.23 -6.02 -0.27
N ALA A 84 6.73 -5.52 -1.41
CA ALA A 84 6.54 -4.08 -1.61
C ALA A 84 5.56 -3.48 -0.58
N LEU A 85 4.47 -4.18 -0.27
CA LEU A 85 3.50 -3.75 0.74
C LEU A 85 4.10 -3.73 2.16
N VAL A 86 4.78 -4.80 2.58
CA VAL A 86 5.36 -4.92 3.92
C VAL A 86 6.52 -3.95 4.11
N ASN A 87 7.36 -3.75 3.09
CA ASN A 87 8.45 -2.79 3.15
C ASN A 87 7.95 -1.34 3.27
N PHE A 88 6.82 -1.03 2.63
CA PHE A 88 6.18 0.27 2.78
C PHE A 88 5.57 0.42 4.17
N GLU A 89 4.86 -0.59 4.67
CA GLU A 89 4.26 -0.62 6.02
C GLU A 89 5.30 -0.38 7.12
N ASN A 90 6.45 -1.08 7.05
CA ASN A 90 7.55 -0.95 8.01
C ASN A 90 8.18 0.44 8.02
N GLN A 91 8.25 1.12 6.87
CA GLN A 91 8.78 2.48 6.77
C GLN A 91 7.74 3.57 7.10
N ALA A 92 6.46 3.23 7.02
CA ALA A 92 5.35 4.13 7.29
C ALA A 92 4.92 4.14 8.77
N SER A 93 5.31 3.14 9.56
CA SER A 93 5.13 3.06 11.03
C SER A 93 6.10 3.96 11.77
#